data_AF-A0A1E3PK04-F1
#
_entry.id   AF-A0A1E3PK04-F1
#
_cell.length_a   1.000
_cell.length_b   1.000
_cell.length_c   1.000
_cell.angle_alpha   90.00
_cell.angle_beta   90.00
_cell.angle_gamma   90.00
#
_symmetry.space_group_name_H-M   'P 1'
#
loop_
_entity.id
_entity.type
_entity.pdbx_description
1 polymer ?
#
loop_
_entity_poly.entity_id
_entity_poly.type
_entity_poly.pdbx_seq_one_letter_code
_entity_poly.pdbx_strand_id
1 'polypeptide(L)'
;MYLVGSIELIISLLLLLHSGYSVYEFSHFIKYLSNRSGDISLFEKKGIPLDIKIEVIIAVLLSCIGATLLTLGRLTSIKFADAIVQKEKSGNGPYVFLERRPAFANLVEKRNEVMKWKQNLQEKKTT
;
A
#
# COMPACT_ATOMS: atom_id res chain seq x y z
N MET A 1 -6.08 -5.62 -5.08
CA MET A 1 -5.55 -4.29 -5.47
C MET A 1 -4.22 -4.02 -4.79
N TYR A 2 -4.14 -4.12 -3.45
CA TYR A 2 -2.87 -3.95 -2.73
C TYR A 2 -1.71 -4.83 -3.25
N LEU A 3 -1.93 -6.13 -3.47
CA LEU A 3 -0.89 -7.03 -3.99
C LEU A 3 -0.36 -6.59 -5.38
N VAL A 4 -1.26 -6.18 -6.27
CA VAL A 4 -0.91 -5.73 -7.63
C VAL A 4 -0.11 -4.43 -7.56
N GLY A 5 -0.58 -3.45 -6.76
CA GLY A 5 0.14 -2.19 -6.55
C GLY A 5 1.52 -2.39 -5.91
N SER A 6 1.65 -3.32 -4.95
CA SER A 6 2.94 -3.67 -4.35
C SER A 6 3.93 -4.25 -5.37
N ILE A 7 3.48 -5.17 -6.23
CA ILE A 7 4.32 -5.79 -7.26
C ILE A 7 4.76 -4.73 -8.28
N GLU A 8 3.83 -3.89 -8.74
CA GLU A 8 4.11 -2.83 -9.71
C GLU A 8 5.10 -1.80 -9.15
N LEU A 9 4.96 -1.42 -7.87
CA LEU A 9 5.92 -0.55 -7.21
C LEU A 9 7.32 -1.16 -7.13
N ILE A 10 7.43 -2.45 -6.78
CA ILE A 10 8.74 -3.13 -6.73
C ILE A 10 9.38 -3.15 -8.12
N ILE A 11 8.61 -3.45 -9.17
CA ILE A 11 9.08 -3.45 -10.55
C ILE A 11 9.54 -2.04 -10.96
N SER A 12 8.74 -1.01 -10.67
CA SER A 12 9.09 0.38 -10.97
C SER A 12 10.36 0.83 -10.26
N LEU A 13 10.57 0.38 -9.02
CA LEU A 13 11.76 0.69 -8.22
C LEU A 13 13.01 0.02 -8.82
N LEU A 14 12.89 -1.24 -9.25
CA LEU A 14 13.98 -1.95 -9.92
C LEU A 14 14.36 -1.30 -11.25
N LEU A 15 13.38 -0.87 -12.06
CA LEU A 15 13.60 -0.12 -13.30
C LEU A 15 14.27 1.24 -13.04
N LEU A 16 13.83 1.96 -12.00
CA LEU A 16 14.42 3.24 -11.64
C LEU A 16 15.86 3.08 -11.13
N LEU A 17 16.14 2.03 -10.36
CA LEU A 17 17.49 1.71 -9.90
C LEU A 17 18.39 1.30 -11.06
N HIS A 18 17.88 0.48 -11.98
CA HIS A 18 18.59 0.07 -13.19
C HIS A 18 18.96 1.27 -14.07
N SER A 19 17.98 2.10 -14.43
CA SER A 19 18.21 3.31 -15.23
C SER A 19 19.12 4.32 -14.50
N GLY A 20 18.98 4.46 -13.18
CA GLY A 20 19.88 5.29 -12.37
C GLY A 20 21.33 4.79 -12.40
N TYR A 21 21.53 3.48 -12.35
CA TYR A 21 22.86 2.87 -12.51
C TYR A 21 23.40 3.08 -13.93
N SER A 22 22.58 2.93 -14.97
CA SER A 22 22.96 3.20 -16.36
C SER A 22 23.39 4.66 -16.58
N VAL A 23 22.68 5.65 -16.00
CA VAL A 23 23.11 7.06 -16.04
C VAL A 23 24.44 7.25 -15.33
N TYR A 24 24.64 6.59 -14.19
CA TYR A 24 25.88 6.69 -13.42
C TYR A 24 27.08 6.17 -14.23
N GLU A 25 26.98 4.97 -14.82
CA GLU A 25 28.03 4.41 -15.66
C GLU A 25 28.31 5.28 -16.88
N PHE A 26 27.27 5.73 -17.58
CA PHE A 26 27.42 6.62 -18.73
C PHE A 26 28.12 7.93 -18.34
N SER A 27 27.70 8.56 -17.24
CA SER A 27 28.28 9.80 -16.75
C SER A 27 29.75 9.61 -16.36
N HIS A 28 30.06 8.49 -15.71
CA HIS A 28 31.43 8.14 -15.33
C HIS A 28 32.31 7.90 -16.56
N PHE A 29 31.81 7.18 -17.55
CA PHE A 29 32.50 6.90 -18.81
C PHE A 29 32.80 8.18 -19.61
N ILE A 30 31.82 9.08 -19.75
CA ILE A 30 32.05 10.34 -20.46
C ILE A 30 33.03 11.24 -19.69
N LYS A 31 32.98 11.29 -18.36
CA LYS A 31 33.98 12.02 -17.56
C LYS A 31 35.39 11.48 -17.78
N TYR A 32 35.57 10.17 -17.79
CA TYR A 32 36.85 9.54 -18.09
C TYR A 32 37.34 9.91 -19.49
N LEU A 33 36.46 9.86 -20.50
CA LEU A 33 36.79 10.19 -21.88
C LEU A 33 37.16 11.67 -22.03
N SER A 34 36.38 12.58 -21.43
CA SER A 34 36.63 14.02 -21.44
C SER A 34 38.01 14.37 -20.86
N ASN A 35 38.39 13.73 -19.75
CA ASN A 35 39.70 13.95 -19.13
C ASN A 35 40.86 13.47 -20.02
N ARG A 36 40.64 12.44 -20.85
CA ARG A 36 41.66 11.86 -21.72
C ARG A 36 41.75 12.54 -23.09
N SER A 37 40.62 13.01 -23.62
CA SER A 37 40.54 13.65 -24.93
C SER A 37 40.82 15.16 -24.89
N GLY A 38 40.86 15.78 -23.71
CA GLY A 38 41.08 17.23 -23.55
C GLY A 38 39.93 18.12 -24.03
N ASP A 39 38.86 17.53 -24.56
CA ASP A 39 37.72 18.22 -25.14
C ASP A 39 36.52 18.15 -24.19
N ILE A 40 36.40 19.19 -23.36
CA ILE A 40 35.34 19.38 -22.34
C ILE A 40 33.94 19.48 -22.96
N SER A 41 33.84 19.74 -24.28
CA SER A 41 32.57 19.99 -24.98
C SER A 41 31.76 18.73 -25.32
N LEU A 42 32.33 17.54 -25.13
CA LEU A 42 31.69 16.26 -25.50
C LEU A 42 30.47 15.93 -24.62
N PHE A 43 30.50 16.28 -23.33
CA PHE A 43 29.39 16.04 -22.41
C PHE A 43 28.20 16.95 -22.73
N GLU A 44 28.45 18.23 -23.03
CA GLU A 44 27.40 19.20 -23.38
C GLU A 44 26.73 18.89 -24.72
N LYS A 45 27.48 18.38 -25.70
CA LYS A 45 26.92 18.09 -27.03
C LYS A 45 26.13 16.78 -27.11
N LYS A 46 26.55 15.73 -26.40
CA LYS A 46 25.99 14.38 -26.59
C LYS A 46 24.78 14.10 -25.72
N GLY A 47 24.67 14.76 -24.56
CA GLY A 47 23.57 14.57 -23.62
C GLY A 47 23.40 13.12 -23.15
N ILE A 48 22.39 12.88 -22.32
CA ILE A 48 22.00 11.53 -21.90
C ILE A 48 21.35 10.81 -23.09
N PRO A 49 21.67 9.53 -23.34
CA PRO A 49 21.09 8.77 -24.44
C PRO A 49 19.57 8.59 -24.26
N LEU A 50 18.87 8.43 -25.39
CA LEU A 50 17.40 8.50 -25.44
C LEU A 50 16.74 7.30 -24.75
N ASP A 51 17.35 6.12 -24.83
CA ASP A 51 16.95 4.89 -24.17
C ASP A 51 16.77 5.08 -22.67
N ILE A 52 17.79 5.61 -21.98
CA ILE A 52 17.75 5.82 -20.53
C ILE A 52 16.67 6.85 -20.14
N LYS A 53 16.45 7.88 -20.97
CA LYS A 53 15.36 8.85 -20.74
C LYS A 53 13.98 8.18 -20.79
N ILE A 54 13.76 7.31 -21.78
CA ILE A 54 12.49 6.59 -21.94
C ILE A 54 12.29 5.63 -20.76
N GLU A 55 13.32 4.88 -20.35
CA GLU A 55 13.25 3.98 -19.20
C GLU A 55 12.84 4.72 -17.91
N VAL A 56 13.45 5.87 -17.63
CA VAL A 56 13.10 6.69 -16.46
C VAL A 56 11.66 7.18 -16.53
N ILE A 57 11.20 7.66 -17.69
CA ILE A 57 9.81 8.11 -17.87
C ILE A 57 8.84 6.96 -17.58
N ILE A 58 9.12 5.77 -18.12
CA ILE A 58 8.29 4.57 -17.90
C ILE A 58 8.31 4.17 -16.42
N ALA A 59 9.48 4.15 -15.79
CA ALA A 59 9.62 3.81 -14.38
C ALA A 59 8.84 4.77 -13.48
N VAL A 60 8.90 6.07 -13.75
CA VAL A 60 8.15 7.10 -13.00
C VAL A 60 6.64 6.93 -13.20
N LEU A 61 6.17 6.68 -14.42
CA LEU A 61 4.75 6.46 -14.68
C LEU A 61 4.22 5.22 -13.95
N LEU A 62 4.95 4.10 -14.01
CA LEU A 62 4.61 2.88 -13.27
C LEU A 62 4.63 3.12 -11.76
N SER A 63 5.59 3.91 -11.26
CA SER A 63 5.66 4.25 -9.84
C SER A 63 4.44 5.05 -9.38
N CYS A 64 4.00 6.03 -10.17
CA CYS A 64 2.77 6.79 -9.89
C CYS A 64 1.54 5.89 -9.90
N ILE A 65 1.39 5.01 -10.90
CA ILE A 65 0.25 4.08 -11.00
C ILE A 65 0.26 3.11 -9.81
N GLY A 66 1.39 2.47 -9.53
CA GLY A 66 1.54 1.54 -8.41
C GLY A 66 1.25 2.20 -7.05
N ALA A 67 1.73 3.43 -6.84
CA ALA A 67 1.46 4.19 -5.62
C ALA A 67 -0.03 4.50 -5.46
N THR A 68 -0.70 4.96 -6.53
CA THR A 68 -2.14 5.21 -6.47
C THR A 68 -2.95 3.94 -6.20
N LEU A 69 -2.59 2.81 -6.82
CA LEU A 69 -3.26 1.52 -6.59
C LEU A 69 -3.06 0.98 -5.17
N LEU A 70 -1.92 1.30 -4.54
CA LEU A 70 -1.63 0.91 -3.16
C LEU A 70 -2.38 1.79 -2.16
N THR A 71 -2.44 3.10 -2.40
CA THR A 71 -3.00 4.06 -1.42
C THR A 71 -4.51 4.26 -1.58
N LEU A 72 -5.08 4.10 -2.77
CA LEU A 72 -6.53 4.22 -2.96
C LEU A 72 -7.22 2.99 -2.37
N GLY A 73 -7.62 3.11 -1.11
CA GLY A 73 -8.78 2.39 -0.60
C GLY A 73 -10.03 2.75 -1.43
N ARG A 74 -11.03 1.86 -1.43
CA ARG A 74 -12.32 2.18 -2.08
C ARG A 74 -12.92 3.40 -1.39
N LEU A 75 -13.10 4.47 -2.14
CA LEU A 75 -13.80 5.67 -1.68
C LEU A 75 -15.23 5.27 -1.27
N THR A 76 -15.62 5.65 -0.06
CA THR A 76 -17.00 5.46 0.41
C THR A 76 -17.88 6.59 -0.10
N SER A 77 -19.20 6.35 -0.14
CA SER A 77 -20.17 7.41 -0.46
C SER A 77 -19.98 8.62 0.47
N ILE A 78 -20.19 9.82 -0.08
CA ILE A 78 -20.20 11.07 0.70
C ILE A 78 -21.42 11.09 1.64
N LYS A 79 -22.54 10.48 1.22
CA LYS A 79 -23.73 10.37 2.05
C LYS A 79 -23.47 9.35 3.15
N PHE A 80 -23.48 9.81 4.39
CA PHE A 80 -23.25 8.98 5.56
C PHE A 80 -24.19 7.77 5.61
N ALA A 81 -25.49 7.98 5.36
CA ALA A 81 -26.48 6.91 5.35
C ALA A 81 -26.08 5.77 4.41
N ASP A 82 -25.60 6.07 3.20
CA ASP A 82 -25.18 5.06 2.22
C ASP A 82 -23.83 4.42 2.59
N ALA A 83 -22.92 5.21 3.16
CA ALA A 83 -21.58 4.77 3.54
C ALA A 83 -21.58 3.78 4.72
N ILE A 84 -22.56 3.90 5.62
CA ILE A 84 -22.65 3.06 6.82
C ILE A 84 -23.44 1.77 6.61
N VAL A 85 -24.33 1.68 5.60
CA VAL A 85 -25.23 0.51 5.44
C VAL A 85 -24.47 -0.82 5.49
N GLN A 86 -23.35 -0.92 4.78
CA GLN A 86 -22.56 -2.17 4.78
C GLN A 86 -21.91 -2.44 6.14
N LYS A 87 -21.43 -1.39 6.82
CA LYS A 87 -20.82 -1.50 8.16
C LYS A 87 -21.86 -1.87 9.22
N GLU A 88 -23.06 -1.29 9.16
CA GLU A 88 -24.18 -1.62 10.04
C GLU A 88 -24.67 -3.04 9.83
N LYS A 89 -24.81 -3.50 8.57
CA LYS A 89 -25.12 -4.91 8.27
C LYS A 89 -24.09 -5.88 8.87
N SER A 90 -22.84 -5.47 8.95
CA SER A 90 -21.78 -6.25 9.61
C SER A 90 -21.73 -6.09 11.14
N GLY A 91 -22.64 -5.32 11.74
CA GLY A 91 -22.69 -5.03 13.17
C GLY A 91 -21.52 -4.18 13.69
N ASN A 92 -20.81 -3.50 12.77
CA ASN A 92 -19.62 -2.72 13.06
C ASN A 92 -19.84 -1.24 12.69
N GLY A 93 -21.03 -0.75 13.04
CA GLY A 93 -21.42 0.65 12.84
C GLY A 93 -20.61 1.61 13.71
N PRO A 94 -20.55 2.90 13.35
CA PRO A 94 -19.85 3.91 14.13
C PRO A 94 -20.47 4.12 15.52
N TYR A 95 -21.75 3.78 15.70
CA TYR A 95 -22.47 3.94 16.96
C TYR A 95 -22.52 2.68 17.82
N VAL A 96 -21.76 1.63 17.48
CA VAL A 96 -21.71 0.37 18.24
C VAL A 96 -21.44 0.59 19.73
N PHE A 97 -20.63 1.60 20.07
CA PHE A 97 -20.37 1.97 21.46
C PHE A 97 -21.63 2.47 22.19
N LEU A 98 -22.45 3.30 21.52
CA LEU A 98 -23.70 3.83 22.07
C LEU A 98 -24.82 2.79 22.12
N GLU A 99 -24.80 1.82 21.22
CA GLU A 99 -25.76 0.72 21.16
C GLU A 99 -25.44 -0.36 22.21
N ARG A 100 -24.18 -0.80 22.30
CA ARG A 100 -23.79 -1.86 23.23
C ARG A 100 -23.72 -1.41 24.69
N ARG A 101 -23.53 -0.11 24.93
CA ARG A 101 -23.49 0.51 26.28
C ARG A 101 -22.75 -0.36 27.31
N PRO A 102 -21.46 -0.70 27.08
CA PRO A 102 -20.75 -1.66 27.93
C PRO A 102 -20.69 -1.23 29.40
N ALA A 103 -20.71 0.07 29.68
CA ALA A 103 -20.75 0.62 31.03
C ALA A 103 -22.05 0.31 31.80
N PHE A 104 -23.14 0.04 31.09
CA PHE A 104 -24.46 -0.26 31.66
C PHE A 104 -24.84 -1.74 31.50
N ALA A 105 -23.87 -2.59 31.12
CA ALA A 105 -24.12 -4.01 30.97
C ALA A 105 -24.39 -4.65 32.34
N ASN A 106 -25.43 -5.49 32.41
CA ASN A 106 -25.72 -6.25 33.63
C ASN A 106 -24.68 -7.36 33.82
N LEU A 107 -23.73 -7.11 34.74
CA LEU A 107 -22.63 -8.02 35.03
C LEU A 107 -23.11 -9.35 35.64
N VAL A 108 -24.17 -9.32 36.46
CA VAL A 108 -24.70 -10.51 37.14
C VAL A 108 -25.31 -11.46 36.12
N GLU A 109 -26.12 -10.92 35.22
CA GLU A 109 -26.75 -11.70 34.15
C GLU A 109 -25.71 -12.32 33.20
N LYS A 110 -24.71 -11.55 32.78
CA LYS A 110 -23.61 -12.06 31.93
C LYS A 110 -22.80 -13.16 32.61
N ARG A 111 -22.54 -13.05 33.92
CA ARG A 111 -21.87 -14.10 34.68
C ARG A 111 -22.70 -15.38 34.72
N ASN A 112 -24.01 -15.28 34.92
CA ASN A 112 -24.92 -16.42 34.92
C ASN A 112 -24.99 -17.12 33.54
N GLU A 113 -25.00 -16.34 32.45
CA GLU A 113 -24.96 -16.86 31.08
C GLU A 113 -23.68 -17.69 30.84
N VAL A 114 -22.52 -17.16 31.24
CA VAL A 114 -21.23 -17.87 31.13
C VAL A 114 -21.22 -19.15 31.98
N MET A 115 -21.80 -19.11 33.18
CA MET A 115 -21.89 -20.29 34.05
C MET A 115 -22.75 -21.40 33.43
N LYS A 116 -23.92 -21.06 32.88
CA LYS A 116 -24.78 -22.01 32.15
C LYS A 116 -24.08 -22.60 30.93
N TRP A 117 -23.36 -21.76 30.17
CA TRP A 117 -22.60 -22.22 29.01
C TRP A 117 -21.50 -23.24 29.39
N LYS A 118 -20.80 -23.02 30.51
CA LYS A 118 -19.81 -23.98 31.03
C LYS A 118 -20.44 -25.32 31.43
N GLN A 119 -21.60 -25.30 32.06
CA GLN A 119 -22.34 -26.52 32.44
C GLN A 119 -22.71 -27.34 31.19
N ASN A 120 -23.27 -26.69 30.16
CA ASN A 120 -23.60 -27.35 28.90
C ASN A 120 -22.39 -27.96 28.18
N LEU A 121 -21.20 -27.36 28.31
CA LEU A 121 -19.96 -27.92 27.78
C LEU A 121 -19.48 -29.15 28.54
N GLN A 122 -19.71 -29.21 29.84
CA GLN A 122 -19.35 -30.37 30.67
C GLN A 122 -20.26 -31.56 30.36
N GLU A 123 -21.57 -31.31 30.24
CA GLU A 123 -22.56 -32.34 29.90
C GLU A 123 -22.27 -32.98 28.53
N LYS A 124 -21.92 -32.17 27.52
CA LYS A 124 -21.50 -32.65 26.18
C LYS A 124 -20.17 -33.42 26.14
N LYS A 125 -19.34 -33.33 27.18
CA LYS A 125 -18.07 -34.09 27.27
C LYS A 125 -18.24 -35.42 27.99
N THR A 126 -19.29 -35.54 28.80
CA THR A 126 -19.64 -36.76 29.55
C THR A 126 -20.61 -37.66 28.79
N THR A 127 -21.18 -37.19 27.68
CA THR A 127 -21.89 -37.99 26.67
C THR A 127 -20.98 -38.29 25.50
#